data_AF-A0A258B7R9-F1
#
_entry.id   AF-A0A258B7R9-F1
#
_cell.length_a   1.000
_cell.length_b   1.000
_cell.length_c   1.000
_cell.angle_alpha   90.00
_cell.angle_beta   90.00
_cell.angle_gamma   90.00
#
_symmetry.space_group_name_H-M   'P 1'
#
loop_
_entity.id
_entity.type
_entity.pdbx_description
1 polymer ?
#
loop_
_entity_poly.entity_id
_entity_poly.type
_entity_poly.pdbx_seq_one_letter_code
_entity_poly.pdbx_strand_id
1 'polypeptide(L)'
;EAGHHLAARNIVRDDVEQIRGAIRTWIASGEVDVIITTGGTGITGRDVTPEAVEPMFDKRIEGFSTIFHMVSFQTVGLSTLQSRALAGLIDGVFVFCLPGSNGACKDGWDKVIRWQLDSRHGPCNMVELMPRLKE
;
A
#
# COMPACT_ATOMS: atom_id res chain seq x y z
N GLU A 1 13.48 -0.60 -12.09
CA GLU A 1 13.11 0.16 -13.31
C GLU A 1 12.73 1.61 -13.02
N ALA A 2 11.83 1.90 -12.08
CA ALA A 2 11.39 3.28 -11.78
C ALA A 2 12.39 4.17 -11.01
N GLY A 3 13.62 3.71 -10.74
CA GLY A 3 14.65 4.49 -10.05
C GLY A 3 14.58 4.51 -8.52
N HIS A 4 13.58 3.88 -7.90
CA HIS A 4 13.50 3.73 -6.44
C HIS A 4 14.49 2.68 -5.90
N HIS A 5 14.89 2.84 -4.63
CA HIS A 5 15.72 1.90 -3.90
C HIS A 5 14.85 0.91 -3.10
N LEU A 6 15.11 -0.39 -3.25
CA LEU A 6 14.47 -1.42 -2.43
C LEU A 6 15.28 -1.61 -1.14
N ALA A 7 14.89 -0.91 -0.07
CA ALA A 7 15.58 -0.96 1.22
C ALA A 7 15.53 -2.35 1.87
N ALA A 8 14.37 -3.01 1.85
CA ALA A 8 14.17 -4.33 2.44
C ALA A 8 13.03 -5.10 1.78
N ARG A 9 13.01 -6.43 1.99
CA ARG A 9 11.90 -7.31 1.62
C ARG A 9 11.74 -8.40 2.68
N ASN A 10 10.50 -8.70 3.05
CA ASN A 10 10.17 -9.78 3.97
C ASN A 10 8.92 -10.55 3.50
N ILE A 11 8.76 -11.79 3.94
CA ILE A 11 7.57 -12.62 3.74
C ILE A 11 7.12 -13.08 5.12
N VAL A 12 5.86 -12.78 5.45
CA VAL A 12 5.22 -13.20 6.70
C VAL A 12 4.00 -14.07 6.39
N ARG A 13 3.53 -14.80 7.39
CA ARG A 13 2.25 -15.51 7.27
C ARG A 13 1.09 -14.51 7.36
N ASP A 14 -0.10 -14.96 6.95
CA ASP A 14 -1.37 -14.26 7.17
C ASP A 14 -1.72 -14.24 8.67
N ASP A 15 -0.96 -13.44 9.42
CA ASP A 15 -1.04 -13.29 10.87
C ASP A 15 -0.90 -11.81 11.22
N VAL A 16 -1.85 -11.31 12.01
CA VAL A 16 -1.97 -9.88 12.33
C VAL A 16 -0.70 -9.34 12.99
N GLU A 17 -0.14 -10.07 13.96
CA GLU A 17 0.99 -9.59 14.74
C GLU A 17 2.31 -9.69 13.95
N GLN A 18 2.46 -10.70 13.09
CA GLN A 18 3.61 -10.78 12.18
C GLN A 18 3.60 -9.64 11.14
N ILE A 19 2.44 -9.34 10.55
CA ILE A 19 2.30 -8.22 9.60
C ILE A 19 2.63 -6.89 10.31
N ARG A 20 2.04 -6.66 11.48
CA ARG A 20 2.30 -5.45 12.28
C ARG A 20 3.77 -5.35 12.70
N GLY A 21 4.37 -6.45 13.14
CA GLY A 21 5.76 -6.49 13.56
C GLY A 21 6.72 -6.13 12.43
N ALA A 22 6.49 -6.65 11.22
CA ALA A 22 7.28 -6.30 10.05
C ALA A 22 7.17 -4.80 9.71
N ILE A 23 5.95 -4.25 9.68
CA ILE A 23 5.71 -2.83 9.39
C ILE A 23 6.37 -1.94 10.46
N ARG A 24 6.16 -2.23 11.74
CA ARG A 24 6.78 -1.49 12.85
C ARG A 24 8.30 -1.50 12.78
N THR A 25 8.89 -2.63 12.42
CA THR A 25 10.35 -2.76 12.28
C THR A 25 10.88 -1.82 11.19
N TRP A 26 10.20 -1.75 10.03
CA TRP A 26 10.60 -0.87 8.94
C TRP A 26 10.40 0.60 9.28
N ILE A 27 9.28 0.96 9.90
CA ILE A 27 9.04 2.34 10.34
C ILE A 27 10.09 2.77 11.36
N ALA A 28 10.38 1.93 12.36
CA ALA A 28 11.36 2.24 13.41
C ALA A 28 12.80 2.35 12.89
N SER A 29 13.12 1.85 11.69
CA SER A 29 14.44 2.01 11.08
C SER A 29 14.76 3.46 10.70
N GLY A 30 13.73 4.26 10.38
CA GLY A 30 13.90 5.61 9.85
C GLY A 30 14.44 5.68 8.41
N GLU A 31 14.63 4.54 7.73
CA GLU A 31 15.18 4.46 6.38
C GLU A 31 14.12 4.16 5.30
N VAL A 32 12.88 3.92 5.70
CA VAL A 32 11.80 3.49 4.81
C VAL A 32 10.75 4.58 4.67
N ASP A 33 10.60 5.08 3.44
CA ASP A 33 9.61 6.09 3.07
C ASP A 33 8.25 5.50 2.71
N VAL A 34 8.26 4.28 2.14
CA VAL A 34 7.07 3.61 1.58
C VAL A 34 7.13 2.12 1.84
N ILE A 35 6.02 1.56 2.29
CA ILE A 35 5.79 0.12 2.44
C ILE A 35 4.70 -0.32 1.46
N ILE A 36 4.95 -1.39 0.71
CA ILE A 36 3.95 -2.02 -0.16
C ILE A 36 3.80 -3.47 0.25
N THR A 37 2.59 -3.88 0.62
CA THR A 37 2.25 -5.28 0.87
C THR A 37 1.49 -5.88 -0.31
N THR A 38 1.60 -7.19 -0.48
CA THR A 38 0.83 -7.96 -1.46
C THR A 38 0.32 -9.24 -0.81
N GLY A 39 -0.99 -9.46 -0.89
CA GLY A 39 -1.66 -10.62 -0.28
C GLY A 39 -2.51 -10.27 0.93
N GLY A 40 -3.33 -11.23 1.37
CA GLY A 40 -4.15 -11.11 2.58
C GLY A 40 -5.25 -10.04 2.56
N THR A 41 -5.59 -9.48 1.41
CA THR A 41 -6.68 -8.49 1.24
C THR A 41 -7.96 -9.08 0.68
N GLY A 42 -8.09 -10.40 0.56
CA GLY A 42 -9.33 -11.04 0.14
C GLY A 42 -10.44 -10.94 1.20
N ILE A 43 -11.51 -11.71 1.01
CA ILE A 43 -12.68 -11.74 1.90
C ILE A 43 -12.79 -13.06 2.69
N THR A 44 -11.78 -13.93 2.62
CA THR A 44 -11.79 -15.20 3.35
C THR A 44 -11.26 -15.00 4.77
N GLY A 45 -11.51 -15.96 5.67
CA GLY A 45 -11.07 -15.86 7.06
C GLY A 45 -9.54 -15.84 7.27
N ARG A 46 -8.74 -16.10 6.23
CA ARG A 46 -7.27 -15.95 6.27
C ARG A 46 -6.81 -14.56 5.84
N ASP A 47 -7.65 -13.80 5.15
CA ASP A 47 -7.28 -12.50 4.63
C ASP A 47 -7.36 -11.46 5.75
N VAL A 48 -6.22 -11.20 6.40
CA VAL A 48 -6.14 -10.35 7.60
C VAL A 48 -5.32 -9.07 7.42
N THR A 49 -4.84 -8.78 6.21
CA THR A 49 -3.99 -7.60 5.97
C THR A 49 -4.72 -6.28 6.28
N PRO A 50 -5.97 -6.06 5.86
CA PRO A 50 -6.71 -4.86 6.26
C PRO A 50 -6.88 -4.75 7.78
N GLU A 51 -7.25 -5.84 8.44
CA GLU A 51 -7.40 -5.91 9.91
C GLU A 51 -6.08 -5.64 10.65
N ALA A 52 -4.96 -6.07 10.07
CA ALA A 52 -3.64 -5.85 10.64
C ALA A 52 -3.19 -4.39 10.50
N VAL A 53 -3.35 -3.82 9.30
CA VAL A 53 -2.71 -2.57 8.91
C VAL A 53 -3.60 -1.35 9.15
N GLU A 54 -4.91 -1.43 8.88
CA GLU A 54 -5.79 -0.26 9.01
C GLU A 54 -5.79 0.36 10.42
N PRO A 55 -5.82 -0.42 11.53
CA PRO A 55 -5.75 0.14 12.87
C PRO A 55 -4.42 0.83 13.21
N MET A 56 -3.40 0.68 12.37
CA MET A 56 -2.11 1.35 12.55
C MET A 56 -2.07 2.72 11.88
N PHE A 57 -3.04 3.07 11.02
CA PHE A 57 -3.00 4.33 10.30
C PHE A 57 -3.24 5.53 11.20
N ASP A 58 -2.36 6.52 11.12
CA ASP A 58 -2.64 7.87 11.62
C ASP A 58 -3.68 8.56 10.74
N LYS A 59 -3.59 8.30 9.42
CA LYS A 59 -4.51 8.83 8.42
C LYS A 59 -4.70 7.83 7.30
N ARG A 60 -5.96 7.46 7.05
CA ARG A 60 -6.34 6.62 5.91
C ARG A 60 -6.37 7.45 4.62
N ILE A 61 -5.88 6.89 3.52
CA ILE A 61 -5.97 7.49 2.18
C ILE A 61 -7.15 6.83 1.45
N GLU A 62 -8.37 7.27 1.75
CA GLU A 62 -9.59 6.66 1.20
C GLU A 62 -9.61 6.62 -0.33
N GLY A 63 -9.09 7.69 -0.95
CA GLY A 63 -9.00 7.81 -2.41
C GLY A 63 -8.21 6.67 -3.08
N PHE A 64 -7.27 6.04 -2.37
CA PHE A 64 -6.50 4.93 -2.92
C PHE A 64 -7.38 3.72 -3.24
N SER A 65 -8.24 3.31 -2.29
CA SER A 65 -9.11 2.15 -2.48
C SER A 65 -10.08 2.37 -3.65
N THR A 66 -10.69 3.55 -3.70
CA THR A 66 -11.59 3.96 -4.80
C THR A 66 -10.88 3.91 -6.15
N ILE A 67 -9.73 4.57 -6.29
CA ILE A 67 -8.99 4.61 -7.56
C ILE A 67 -8.47 3.23 -7.94
N PHE A 68 -7.95 2.45 -6.99
CA PHE A 68 -7.52 1.07 -7.24
C PHE A 68 -8.68 0.23 -7.78
N HIS A 69 -9.86 0.29 -7.15
CA HIS A 69 -11.01 -0.49 -7.59
C HIS A 69 -11.56 -0.02 -8.95
N MET A 70 -11.54 1.29 -9.24
CA MET A 70 -11.88 1.82 -10.57
C MET A 70 -10.95 1.29 -11.65
N VAL A 71 -9.63 1.32 -11.39
CA VAL A 71 -8.61 0.83 -12.33
C VAL A 71 -8.71 -0.69 -12.50
N SER A 72 -8.84 -1.43 -11.40
CA SER A 72 -8.96 -2.89 -11.40
C SER A 72 -10.24 -3.35 -12.08
N PHE A 73 -11.35 -2.62 -11.94
CA PHE A 73 -12.60 -2.90 -12.65
C PHE A 73 -12.42 -2.89 -14.16
N GLN A 74 -11.58 -2.00 -14.71
CA GLN A 74 -11.28 -1.98 -16.14
C GLN A 74 -10.49 -3.21 -16.60
N THR A 75 -9.72 -3.85 -15.70
CA THR A 75 -8.92 -5.04 -16.01
C THR A 75 -9.69 -6.34 -15.78
N VAL A 76 -10.39 -6.46 -14.64
CA VAL A 76 -10.97 -7.73 -14.15
C VAL A 76 -12.48 -7.67 -13.86
N GLY A 77 -13.13 -6.54 -14.17
CA GLY A 77 -14.56 -6.33 -13.93
C GLY A 77 -14.95 -6.43 -12.46
N LEU A 78 -16.11 -7.03 -12.20
CA LEU A 78 -16.67 -7.18 -10.85
C LEU A 78 -15.81 -8.02 -9.91
N SER A 79 -14.81 -8.76 -10.42
CA SER A 79 -13.85 -9.52 -9.59
C SER A 79 -13.10 -8.62 -8.60
N THR A 80 -12.99 -7.31 -8.89
CA THR A 80 -12.40 -6.31 -8.00
C THR A 80 -13.07 -6.27 -6.62
N LEU A 81 -14.36 -6.63 -6.52
CA LEU A 81 -15.12 -6.67 -5.26
C LEU A 81 -14.61 -7.71 -4.26
N GLN A 82 -13.84 -8.69 -4.71
CA GLN A 82 -13.27 -9.73 -3.83
C GLN A 82 -12.01 -9.28 -3.11
N SER A 83 -11.57 -8.02 -3.33
CA SER A 83 -10.38 -7.44 -2.73
C SER A 83 -10.73 -6.25 -1.85
N ARG A 84 -9.91 -6.01 -0.84
CA ARG A 84 -10.03 -4.90 0.12
C ARG A 84 -8.73 -4.11 0.14
N ALA A 85 -8.30 -3.60 -1.02
CA ALA A 85 -7.08 -2.82 -1.13
C ALA A 85 -7.23 -1.50 -0.35
N LEU A 86 -6.20 -1.10 0.38
CA LEU A 86 -6.22 0.07 1.26
C LEU A 86 -4.84 0.72 1.33
N ALA A 87 -4.81 1.99 1.70
CA ALA A 87 -3.57 2.71 1.96
C ALA A 87 -3.77 3.75 3.06
N GLY A 88 -2.66 4.14 3.67
CA GLY A 88 -2.62 5.11 4.76
C GLY A 88 -1.21 5.58 5.08
N LEU A 89 -1.13 6.43 6.08
CA LEU A 89 0.11 6.91 6.69
C LEU A 89 0.29 6.29 8.07
N ILE A 90 1.51 5.87 8.39
CA ILE A 90 1.91 5.41 9.72
C ILE A 90 3.25 6.06 10.05
N ASP A 91 3.28 6.95 11.04
CA ASP A 91 4.44 7.75 11.45
C ASP A 91 5.22 8.33 10.25
N GLY A 92 4.49 9.02 9.36
CA GLY A 92 5.04 9.66 8.17
C GLY A 92 5.47 8.70 7.03
N VAL A 93 5.27 7.40 7.18
CA VAL A 93 5.55 6.39 6.14
C VAL A 93 4.26 6.06 5.38
N PHE A 94 4.31 6.10 4.04
CA PHE A 94 3.17 5.65 3.22
C PHE A 94 3.08 4.13 3.21
N VAL A 95 1.89 3.58 3.42
CA VAL A 95 1.66 2.13 3.38
C VAL A 95 0.55 1.81 2.40
N PHE A 96 0.84 0.97 1.42
CA PHE A 96 -0.11 0.48 0.42
C PHE A 96 -0.29 -1.03 0.55
N CYS A 97 -1.53 -1.49 0.67
CA CYS A 97 -1.87 -2.90 0.76
C CYS A 97 -2.58 -3.35 -0.50
N LEU A 98 -1.89 -4.14 -1.32
CA LEU A 98 -2.38 -4.65 -2.59
C LEU A 98 -2.83 -6.12 -2.49
N PRO A 99 -3.72 -6.57 -3.39
CA PRO A 99 -4.05 -7.99 -3.50
C PRO A 99 -2.85 -8.85 -3.91
N GLY A 100 -2.93 -10.15 -3.62
CA GLY A 100 -1.85 -11.12 -3.88
C GLY A 100 -1.65 -11.51 -5.34
N SER A 101 -2.57 -11.13 -6.24
CA SER A 101 -2.45 -11.49 -7.66
C SER A 101 -1.45 -10.59 -8.38
N ASN A 102 -0.64 -11.18 -9.28
CA ASN A 102 0.31 -10.42 -10.08
C ASN A 102 -0.37 -9.31 -10.91
N GLY A 103 -1.59 -9.57 -11.42
CA GLY A 103 -2.37 -8.59 -12.15
C GLY A 103 -2.77 -7.38 -11.29
N ALA A 104 -3.24 -7.63 -10.06
CA ALA A 104 -3.59 -6.55 -9.13
C ALA A 104 -2.36 -5.75 -8.67
N CYS A 105 -1.22 -6.42 -8.44
CA CYS A 105 0.04 -5.74 -8.15
C CYS A 105 0.47 -4.83 -9.29
N LYS A 106 0.36 -5.32 -10.53
CA LYS A 106 0.65 -4.55 -11.73
C LYS A 106 -0.29 -3.36 -11.86
N ASP A 107 -1.59 -3.54 -11.68
CA ASP A 107 -2.57 -2.45 -11.72
C ASP A 107 -2.28 -1.39 -10.64
N GLY A 108 -2.04 -1.81 -9.41
CA GLY A 108 -1.72 -0.90 -8.30
C GLY A 108 -0.42 -0.12 -8.56
N TRP A 109 0.64 -0.81 -8.99
CA TRP A 109 1.93 -0.17 -9.25
C TRP A 109 1.91 0.71 -10.51
N ASP A 110 1.57 0.13 -11.66
CA ASP A 110 1.76 0.78 -12.96
C ASP A 110 0.79 1.94 -13.21
N LYS A 111 -0.41 1.87 -12.63
CA LYS A 111 -1.49 2.82 -12.92
C LYS A 111 -1.76 3.79 -11.78
N VAL A 112 -1.25 3.54 -10.57
CA VAL A 112 -1.54 4.36 -9.38
C VAL A 112 -0.27 4.75 -8.62
N ILE A 113 0.38 3.81 -7.94
CA ILE A 113 1.40 4.09 -6.93
C ILE A 113 2.63 4.79 -7.54
N ARG A 114 3.17 4.25 -8.64
CA ARG A 114 4.41 4.79 -9.23
C ARG A 114 4.33 6.27 -9.59
N TRP A 115 3.13 6.75 -9.95
CA TRP A 115 2.92 8.14 -10.35
C TRP A 115 2.93 9.06 -9.15
N GLN A 116 2.38 8.61 -8.02
CA GLN A 116 2.40 9.38 -6.78
C GLN A 116 3.78 9.36 -6.10
N LEU A 117 4.62 8.39 -6.42
CA LEU A 117 6.02 8.32 -5.96
C LEU A 117 7.03 8.96 -6.95
N ASP A 118 6.56 9.54 -8.06
CA ASP A 118 7.41 10.30 -8.99
C ASP A 118 7.27 11.79 -8.71
N SER A 119 8.35 12.44 -8.28
CA SER A 119 8.37 13.88 -7.96
C SER A 119 8.09 14.79 -9.16
N ARG A 120 8.08 14.26 -10.38
CA ARG A 120 7.76 14.99 -11.61
C ARG A 120 6.27 14.92 -11.96
N HIS A 121 5.49 14.10 -11.26
CA HIS A 121 4.06 13.97 -11.50
C HIS A 121 3.32 15.21 -10.99
N GLY A 122 2.54 15.83 -11.88
CA GLY A 122 1.69 16.98 -11.57
C GLY A 122 0.20 16.66 -11.73
N PRO A 123 -0.71 17.49 -11.18
CA PRO A 123 -0.42 18.77 -10.52
C PRO A 123 0.12 18.64 -9.09
N CYS A 124 -0.01 17.47 -8.46
CA CYS A 124 0.54 17.16 -7.14
C CYS A 124 0.99 15.69 -7.08
N ASN A 125 1.93 15.37 -6.21
CA ASN A 125 2.37 14.01 -5.90
C ASN A 125 2.64 13.84 -4.39
N MET A 126 2.84 12.59 -3.95
CA MET A 126 3.08 12.29 -2.53
C MET A 126 4.50 12.66 -2.08
N VAL A 127 5.47 12.69 -3.00
CA VAL A 127 6.87 13.02 -2.68
C VAL A 127 6.98 14.46 -2.15
N GLU A 128 6.22 15.39 -2.73
CA GLU A 128 6.16 16.78 -2.26
C GLU A 128 5.60 16.93 -0.84
N LEU A 129 4.80 15.97 -0.38
CA LEU A 129 4.23 15.98 0.97
C LEU A 129 5.20 15.45 2.02
N MET A 130 6.17 14.61 1.64
CA MET A 130 7.03 13.86 2.56
C MET A 130 7.71 14.70 3.65
N PRO A 131 8.26 15.91 3.37
CA PRO A 131 8.88 16.73 4.40
C PRO A 131 7.94 17.18 5.52
N ARG A 132 6.63 17.09 5.30
CA ARG A 132 5.58 17.64 6.17
C ARG A 132 4.68 16.58 6.80
N LEU A 133 4.94 15.29 6.55
CA LEU A 133 4.05 14.22 7.03
C LEU A 133 4.10 13.99 8.55
N LYS A 134 5.13 14.53 9.22
CA LYS A 134 5.32 14.47 10.67
C LYS A 134 5.04 15.79 11.40
N GLU A 135 4.52 16.79 10.68
CA GLU A 135 3.95 18.01 11.29
C GLU A 135 2.63 17.69 12.02
#